data_AF-A0A1E5IHM7-F1
#
_entry.id   AF-A0A1E5IHM7-F1
#
_cell.length_a   1.000
_cell.length_b   1.000
_cell.length_c   1.000
_cell.angle_alpha   90.00
_cell.angle_beta   90.00
_cell.angle_gamma   90.00
#
_symmetry.space_group_name_H-M   'P 1'
#
loop_
_entity.id
_entity.type
_entity.pdbx_description
1 polymer ?
#
loop_
_entity_poly.entity_id
_entity_poly.type
_entity_poly.pdbx_seq_one_letter_code
_entity_poly.pdbx_strand_id
1 'polypeptide(L)'
;MEDELMRLFGSDKMSVIMQKLGLKENEDIHHPWISKAVENAQRKVEGMNFDIRKQLIDFDNVMNKQREAVYKLRNEILEGENIADTIKDMINAAIEEKITAWAIGKYAEEWDWASIDVWLLRIFGIKYEIENKDEINDLTRESAQSAISGKVFEEYEHRKEQLTPELMLNMQRIVLLQMIDSSWRDHLYELDQLKHCIGFRAYAQKDPKVEYQKESFALFESMMKRVRDNTVEYTFKIQVDVKLQKMDTQRTNSDFRKNDGNKVNKWLNKIGRNDPCLCGSGKKFKKCCGA
;
A
#
# COMPACT_ATOMS: atom_id res chain seq x y z
N MET A 1 14.39 40.47 -25.88
CA MET A 1 14.42 39.23 -26.70
C MET A 1 15.11 38.07 -25.98
N GLU A 2 15.71 38.27 -24.80
CA GLU A 2 16.33 37.20 -24.00
C GLU A 2 15.35 36.46 -23.08
N ASP A 3 14.09 36.92 -23.03
CA ASP A 3 13.02 36.28 -22.26
C ASP A 3 12.76 34.86 -22.79
N GLU A 4 12.71 33.90 -21.88
CA GLU A 4 12.55 32.47 -22.14
C GLU A 4 11.26 32.16 -22.92
N LEU A 5 10.18 32.91 -22.67
CA LEU A 5 8.92 32.76 -23.39
C LEU A 5 9.04 33.21 -24.85
N MET A 6 9.78 34.29 -25.09
CA MET A 6 10.10 34.76 -26.44
C MET A 6 11.11 33.85 -27.13
N ARG A 7 11.96 33.14 -26.39
CA ARG A 7 12.88 32.14 -26.93
C ARG A 7 12.18 30.85 -27.37
N LEU A 8 11.18 30.40 -26.61
CA LEU A 8 10.39 29.19 -26.89
C LEU A 8 9.33 29.39 -27.97
N PHE A 9 8.73 30.59 -28.06
CA PHE A 9 7.58 30.85 -28.94
C PHE A 9 7.76 32.01 -29.92
N GLY A 10 8.72 32.91 -29.66
CA GLY A 10 9.15 33.96 -30.58
C GLY A 10 10.06 33.37 -31.65
N SER A 11 9.46 32.69 -32.62
CA SER A 11 10.16 32.07 -33.75
C SER A 11 11.20 32.97 -34.42
N ASP A 12 12.14 32.36 -35.14
CA ASP A 12 13.04 33.00 -36.12
C ASP A 12 12.30 33.93 -37.12
N LYS A 13 10.99 33.73 -37.33
CA LYS A 13 10.19 34.60 -38.21
C LYS A 13 9.88 35.95 -37.57
N MET A 14 9.74 36.03 -36.25
CA MET A 14 9.44 37.29 -35.54
C MET A 14 10.69 38.19 -35.50
N SER A 15 11.86 37.59 -35.26
CA SER A 15 13.16 38.27 -35.30
C SER A 15 13.49 38.78 -36.72
N VAL A 16 13.19 37.99 -37.77
CA VAL A 16 13.36 38.42 -39.18
C VAL A 16 12.43 39.57 -39.56
N ILE A 17 11.19 39.59 -39.08
CA ILE A 17 10.24 40.69 -39.33
C ILE A 17 10.71 41.97 -38.62
N MET A 18 11.22 41.88 -37.38
CA MET A 18 11.79 43.02 -36.65
C MET A 18 13.08 43.56 -37.31
N GLN A 19 13.97 42.68 -37.78
CA GLN A 19 15.17 43.09 -38.54
C GLN A 19 14.80 43.79 -39.85
N LYS A 20 13.78 43.33 -40.58
CA LYS A 20 13.29 43.98 -41.80
C LYS A 20 12.60 45.33 -41.54
N LEU A 21 11.99 45.51 -40.37
CA LEU A 21 11.35 46.77 -39.96
C LEU A 21 12.35 47.83 -39.48
N GLY A 22 13.64 47.50 -39.33
CA GLY A 22 14.70 48.47 -39.04
C GLY A 22 14.62 49.10 -37.65
N LEU A 23 14.04 48.38 -36.68
CA LEU A 23 13.91 48.83 -35.29
C LEU A 23 15.29 48.98 -34.65
N LYS A 24 15.59 50.15 -34.08
CA LYS A 24 16.87 50.43 -33.41
C LYS A 24 16.84 49.94 -31.97
N GLU A 25 18.01 49.58 -31.42
CA GLU A 25 18.15 49.25 -30.01
C GLU A 25 17.69 50.44 -29.15
N ASN A 26 16.75 50.20 -28.24
CA ASN A 26 16.16 51.16 -27.28
C ASN A 26 14.96 52.03 -27.74
N GLU A 27 14.20 51.64 -28.76
CA GLU A 27 12.86 52.21 -29.01
C GLU A 27 11.75 51.39 -28.33
N ASP A 28 10.80 52.08 -27.68
CA ASP A 28 9.63 51.45 -27.06
C ASP A 28 8.65 50.96 -28.14
N ILE A 29 8.41 49.65 -28.17
CA ILE A 29 7.55 49.01 -29.17
C ILE A 29 6.20 48.67 -28.53
N HIS A 30 5.19 49.48 -28.83
CA HIS A 30 3.79 49.21 -28.46
C HIS A 30 2.96 48.85 -29.68
N HIS A 31 3.15 47.62 -30.20
CA HIS A 31 2.35 47.13 -31.31
C HIS A 31 1.31 46.08 -30.85
N PRO A 32 0.01 46.27 -31.15
CA PRO A 32 -1.05 45.34 -30.74
C PRO A 32 -0.84 43.88 -31.19
N TRP A 33 -0.15 43.67 -32.32
CA TRP A 33 0.15 42.32 -32.82
C TRP A 33 1.19 41.58 -31.96
N ILE A 34 2.13 42.30 -31.32
CA ILE A 34 3.14 41.72 -30.42
C ILE A 34 2.47 41.30 -29.11
N SER A 35 1.64 42.16 -28.51
CA SER A 35 0.86 41.81 -27.32
C SER A 35 -0.01 40.56 -27.55
N LYS A 36 -0.67 40.47 -28.71
CA LYS A 36 -1.47 39.30 -29.09
C LYS A 36 -0.62 38.04 -29.32
N ALA A 37 0.60 38.19 -29.83
CA ALA A 37 1.54 37.07 -30.00
C ALA A 37 2.03 36.53 -28.64
N VAL A 38 2.34 37.43 -27.69
CA VAL A 38 2.70 37.06 -26.31
C VAL A 38 1.53 36.38 -25.60
N GLU A 39 0.31 36.92 -25.71
CA GLU A 39 -0.90 36.31 -25.16
C GLU A 39 -1.13 34.90 -25.70
N ASN A 40 -0.95 34.68 -27.01
CA ASN A 40 -1.08 33.36 -27.63
C ASN A 40 0.01 32.38 -27.17
N ALA A 41 1.25 32.86 -27.02
CA ALA A 41 2.34 32.05 -26.48
C ALA A 41 2.06 31.64 -25.03
N GLN A 42 1.60 32.58 -24.18
CA GLN A 42 1.18 32.32 -22.81
C GLN A 42 0.05 31.29 -22.77
N ARG A 43 -1.03 31.48 -23.55
CA ARG A 43 -2.15 30.53 -23.63
C ARG A 43 -1.69 29.12 -24.03
N LYS A 44 -0.70 29.02 -24.92
CA LYS A 44 -0.13 27.72 -25.35
C LYS A 44 0.71 27.06 -24.25
N VAL A 45 1.52 27.83 -23.52
CA VAL A 45 2.26 27.35 -22.34
C VAL A 45 1.30 26.90 -21.25
N GLU A 46 0.27 27.68 -20.95
CA GLU A 46 -0.77 27.34 -20.00
C GLU A 46 -1.51 26.06 -20.41
N GLY A 47 -1.86 25.93 -21.69
CA GLY A 47 -2.47 24.72 -22.24
C GLY A 47 -1.57 23.49 -22.05
N MET A 48 -0.28 23.60 -22.38
CA MET A 48 0.68 22.51 -22.19
C MET A 48 0.83 22.13 -20.71
N ASN A 49 0.94 23.12 -19.82
CA ASN A 49 1.01 22.88 -18.37
C ASN A 49 -0.29 22.27 -17.83
N PHE A 50 -1.44 22.69 -18.34
CA PHE A 50 -2.73 22.12 -17.98
C PHE A 50 -2.83 20.65 -18.40
N ASP A 51 -2.42 20.31 -19.62
CA ASP A 51 -2.46 18.94 -20.11
C ASP A 51 -1.54 18.01 -19.30
N ILE A 52 -0.33 18.48 -18.95
CA ILE A 52 0.60 17.75 -18.08
C ILE A 52 -0.04 17.49 -16.70
N ARG A 53 -0.63 18.52 -16.08
CA ARG A 53 -1.30 18.37 -14.77
C ARG A 53 -2.49 17.42 -14.84
N LYS A 54 -3.28 17.50 -15.91
CA LYS A 54 -4.43 16.61 -16.14
C LYS A 54 -4.00 15.16 -16.20
N GLN A 55 -2.91 14.86 -16.92
CA GLN A 55 -2.34 13.51 -16.97
C GLN A 55 -1.85 13.03 -15.59
N LEU A 56 -1.19 13.90 -14.82
CA LEU A 56 -0.76 13.57 -13.45
C LEU A 56 -1.95 13.25 -12.54
N ILE A 57 -3.01 14.06 -12.58
CA ILE A 57 -4.24 13.83 -11.81
C ILE A 57 -4.89 12.51 -12.21
N ASP A 58 -4.90 12.16 -13.49
CA ASP A 58 -5.45 10.90 -13.97
C ASP A 58 -4.73 9.67 -13.39
N PHE A 59 -3.40 9.73 -13.25
CA PHE A 59 -2.64 8.66 -12.59
C PHE A 59 -2.89 8.61 -11.08
N ASP A 60 -2.96 9.78 -10.43
CA ASP A 60 -3.19 9.89 -9.00
C ASP A 60 -4.62 9.41 -8.63
N ASN A 61 -5.61 9.61 -9.51
CA ASN A 61 -6.97 9.10 -9.33
C ASN A 61 -7.03 7.57 -9.21
N VAL A 62 -6.19 6.84 -9.96
CA VAL A 62 -6.11 5.37 -9.87
C VAL A 62 -5.55 4.95 -8.50
N MET A 63 -4.46 5.59 -8.09
CA MET A 63 -3.85 5.35 -6.78
C MET A 63 -4.82 5.69 -5.65
N ASN A 64 -5.58 6.77 -5.76
CA ASN A 64 -6.54 7.19 -4.74
C ASN A 64 -7.65 6.15 -4.55
N LYS A 65 -8.21 5.60 -5.64
CA LYS A 65 -9.21 4.52 -5.56
C LYS A 65 -8.68 3.28 -4.85
N GLN A 66 -7.45 2.88 -5.17
CA GLN A 66 -6.80 1.73 -4.52
C GLN A 66 -6.52 2.02 -3.03
N ARG A 67 -6.07 3.24 -2.69
CA ARG A 67 -5.86 3.69 -1.31
C ARG A 67 -7.15 3.64 -0.51
N GLU A 68 -8.25 4.15 -1.06
CA GLU A 68 -9.56 4.12 -0.41
C GLU A 68 -9.99 2.68 -0.11
N ALA A 69 -9.81 1.75 -1.06
CA ALA A 69 -10.10 0.34 -0.86
C ALA A 69 -9.25 -0.30 0.26
N VAL A 70 -7.93 -0.04 0.25
CA VAL A 70 -7.00 -0.58 1.26
C VAL A 70 -7.28 -0.01 2.64
N TYR A 71 -7.55 1.29 2.75
CA TYR A 71 -7.83 1.93 4.03
C TYR A 71 -9.19 1.55 4.58
N LYS A 72 -10.17 1.32 3.71
CA LYS A 72 -11.45 0.75 4.13
C LYS A 72 -11.25 -0.62 4.77
N LEU A 73 -10.57 -1.54 4.08
CA LEU A 73 -10.25 -2.86 4.62
C LEU A 73 -9.46 -2.77 5.93
N ARG A 74 -8.46 -1.88 5.99
CA ARG A 74 -7.64 -1.66 7.18
C ARG A 74 -8.47 -1.19 8.38
N ASN A 75 -9.42 -0.29 8.16
CA ASN A 75 -10.31 0.22 9.21
C ASN A 75 -11.27 -0.87 9.71
N GLU A 76 -11.87 -1.66 8.81
CA GLU A 76 -12.73 -2.80 9.16
C GLU A 76 -11.99 -3.79 10.10
N ILE A 77 -10.71 -4.05 9.83
CA ILE A 77 -9.87 -4.92 10.67
C ILE A 77 -9.57 -4.30 12.05
N LEU A 78 -9.35 -2.97 12.10
CA LEU A 78 -9.09 -2.25 13.36
C LEU A 78 -10.35 -2.18 14.25
N GLU A 79 -11.52 -2.02 13.64
CA GLU A 79 -12.82 -2.04 14.30
C GLU A 79 -13.18 -3.44 14.81
N GLY A 80 -12.50 -4.48 14.31
CA GLY A 80 -12.60 -5.84 14.80
C GLY A 80 -13.72 -6.65 14.15
N GLU A 81 -14.22 -6.20 13.00
CA GLU A 81 -15.30 -6.88 12.28
C GLU A 81 -14.79 -8.19 11.64
N ASN A 82 -15.45 -9.31 11.96
CA ASN A 82 -15.34 -10.61 11.27
C ASN A 82 -13.92 -11.04 10.79
N ILE A 83 -12.90 -10.80 11.61
CA ILE A 83 -11.51 -11.14 11.25
C ILE A 83 -11.36 -12.65 11.04
N ALA A 84 -11.93 -13.45 11.94
CA ALA A 84 -11.85 -14.90 11.85
C ALA A 84 -12.45 -15.43 10.54
N ASP A 85 -13.62 -14.91 10.13
CA ASP A 85 -14.28 -15.31 8.90
C ASP A 85 -13.49 -14.85 7.67
N THR A 86 -12.95 -13.63 7.71
CA THR A 86 -12.06 -13.11 6.65
C THR A 86 -10.86 -14.02 6.44
N ILE A 87 -10.22 -14.48 7.52
CA ILE A 87 -9.09 -15.43 7.44
C ILE A 87 -9.55 -16.79 6.88
N LYS A 88 -10.72 -17.29 7.26
CA LYS A 88 -11.27 -18.55 6.71
C LYS A 88 -11.53 -18.43 5.21
N ASP A 89 -12.06 -17.31 4.75
CA ASP A 89 -12.28 -17.03 3.33
C ASP A 89 -10.95 -16.96 2.57
N MET A 90 -9.93 -16.31 3.16
CA MET A 90 -8.58 -16.27 2.60
C MET A 90 -7.96 -17.67 2.45
N ILE A 91 -8.18 -18.56 3.43
CA ILE A 91 -7.73 -19.96 3.39
C ILE A 91 -8.43 -20.70 2.24
N ASN A 92 -9.76 -20.64 2.15
CA ASN A 92 -10.51 -21.30 1.09
C ASN A 92 -10.09 -20.82 -0.30
N ALA A 93 -9.94 -19.50 -0.49
CA ALA A 93 -9.46 -18.95 -1.75
C ALA A 93 -8.02 -19.39 -2.09
N ALA A 94 -7.16 -19.57 -1.08
CA ALA A 94 -5.82 -20.13 -1.29
C ALA A 94 -5.86 -21.57 -1.78
N ILE A 95 -6.70 -22.40 -1.16
CA ILE A 95 -6.89 -23.81 -1.51
C ILE A 95 -7.46 -23.91 -2.93
N GLU A 96 -8.51 -23.16 -3.24
CA GLU A 96 -9.16 -23.14 -4.56
C GLU A 96 -8.17 -22.76 -5.66
N GLU A 97 -7.35 -21.73 -5.44
CA GLU A 97 -6.32 -21.32 -6.39
C GLU A 97 -5.32 -22.46 -6.66
N LYS A 98 -4.84 -23.14 -5.61
CA LYS A 98 -3.84 -24.21 -5.74
C LYS A 98 -4.41 -25.45 -6.40
N ILE A 99 -5.63 -25.84 -6.05
CA ILE A 99 -6.32 -26.95 -6.70
C ILE A 99 -6.55 -26.61 -8.16
N THR A 100 -7.03 -25.42 -8.49
CA THR A 100 -7.22 -24.99 -9.88
C THR A 100 -5.91 -25.04 -10.68
N ALA A 101 -4.78 -24.66 -10.06
CA ALA A 101 -3.47 -24.66 -10.71
C ALA A 101 -2.86 -26.06 -10.91
N TRP A 102 -3.11 -27.01 -10.01
CA TRP A 102 -2.45 -28.32 -10.01
C TRP A 102 -3.36 -29.50 -10.38
N ALA A 103 -4.68 -29.32 -10.32
CA ALA A 103 -5.70 -30.28 -10.71
C ALA A 103 -6.21 -30.03 -12.15
N ILE A 104 -5.31 -29.86 -13.13
CA ILE A 104 -5.69 -29.50 -14.51
C ILE A 104 -6.32 -30.70 -15.26
N GLY A 105 -5.88 -31.92 -14.96
CA GLY A 105 -6.34 -33.15 -15.60
C GLY A 105 -7.83 -33.44 -15.43
N LYS A 106 -8.34 -34.32 -16.29
CA LYS A 106 -9.76 -34.76 -16.21
C LYS A 106 -9.95 -35.77 -15.10
N TYR A 107 -8.95 -36.61 -14.88
CA TYR A 107 -8.93 -37.63 -13.85
C TYR A 107 -8.01 -37.19 -12.72
N ALA A 108 -8.38 -37.52 -11.48
CA ALA A 108 -7.59 -37.11 -10.33
C ALA A 108 -6.22 -37.78 -10.27
N GLU A 109 -6.01 -38.91 -10.95
CA GLU A 109 -4.69 -39.55 -11.10
C GLU A 109 -3.68 -38.66 -11.87
N GLU A 110 -4.17 -37.75 -12.72
CA GLU A 110 -3.34 -36.85 -13.53
C GLU A 110 -2.95 -35.57 -12.78
N TRP A 111 -3.50 -35.35 -11.58
CA TRP A 111 -3.25 -34.13 -10.82
C TRP A 111 -1.90 -34.17 -10.13
N ASP A 112 -1.28 -33.01 -9.98
CA ASP A 112 -0.01 -32.89 -9.29
C ASP A 112 -0.19 -32.87 -7.75
N TRP A 113 -0.55 -34.04 -7.21
CA TRP A 113 -0.69 -34.26 -5.76
C TRP A 113 0.61 -33.98 -5.00
N ALA A 114 1.76 -34.21 -5.63
CA ALA A 114 3.05 -33.93 -5.01
C ALA A 114 3.22 -32.43 -4.72
N SER A 115 2.86 -31.57 -5.67
CA SER A 115 2.87 -30.12 -5.45
C SER A 115 1.86 -29.68 -4.39
N ILE A 116 0.66 -30.27 -4.37
CA ILE A 116 -0.36 -30.01 -3.34
C ILE A 116 0.19 -30.38 -1.96
N ASP A 117 0.76 -31.57 -1.79
CA ASP A 117 1.30 -32.04 -0.51
C ASP A 117 2.46 -31.18 0.00
N VAL A 118 3.41 -30.83 -0.89
CA VAL A 118 4.53 -29.95 -0.53
C VAL A 118 4.02 -28.59 -0.07
N TRP A 119 3.00 -28.05 -0.73
CA TRP A 119 2.38 -26.79 -0.35
C TRP A 119 1.65 -26.87 0.98
N LEU A 120 0.82 -27.90 1.18
CA LEU A 120 0.09 -28.14 2.42
C LEU A 120 1.04 -28.28 3.61
N LEU A 121 2.13 -29.05 3.43
CA LEU A 121 3.14 -29.24 4.46
C LEU A 121 3.87 -27.93 4.78
N ARG A 122 4.22 -27.15 3.76
CA ARG A 122 4.94 -25.88 3.94
C ARG A 122 4.10 -24.83 4.67
N ILE A 123 2.81 -24.73 4.35
CA ILE A 123 1.94 -23.66 4.86
C ILE A 123 1.26 -24.07 6.16
N PHE A 124 0.61 -25.23 6.17
CA PHE A 124 -0.24 -25.68 7.28
C PHE A 124 0.44 -26.73 8.16
N GLY A 125 1.57 -27.31 7.73
CA GLY A 125 2.23 -28.40 8.47
C GLY A 125 1.52 -29.75 8.35
N ILE A 126 0.56 -29.87 7.44
CA ILE A 126 -0.25 -31.09 7.23
C ILE A 126 0.19 -31.83 5.97
N LYS A 127 -0.06 -33.14 5.93
CA LYS A 127 0.07 -33.95 4.71
C LYS A 127 -1.30 -34.46 4.30
N TYR A 128 -1.57 -34.47 3.00
CA TYR A 128 -2.76 -35.12 2.48
C TYR A 128 -2.40 -36.55 2.07
N GLU A 129 -2.41 -37.47 3.03
CA GLU A 129 -2.20 -38.89 2.72
C GLU A 129 -3.41 -39.42 1.95
N ILE A 130 -3.18 -39.85 0.72
CA ILE A 130 -4.14 -40.62 -0.07
C ILE A 130 -3.93 -42.09 0.31
N GLU A 131 -4.78 -42.60 1.20
CA GLU A 131 -4.64 -43.96 1.74
C GLU A 131 -4.94 -45.04 0.70
N ASN A 132 -5.84 -44.76 -0.26
CA ASN A 132 -6.19 -45.71 -1.31
C ASN A 132 -6.20 -45.06 -2.71
N LYS A 133 -5.47 -45.63 -3.66
CA LYS A 133 -5.44 -45.16 -5.05
C LYS A 133 -6.78 -45.37 -5.76
N ASP A 134 -7.58 -46.34 -5.34
CA ASP A 134 -8.90 -46.58 -5.93
C ASP A 134 -9.91 -45.47 -5.57
N GLU A 135 -9.71 -44.75 -4.45
CA GLU A 135 -10.51 -43.57 -4.08
C GLU A 135 -10.21 -42.34 -4.94
N ILE A 136 -9.07 -42.32 -5.63
CA ILE A 136 -8.67 -41.23 -6.53
C ILE A 136 -9.57 -41.23 -7.79
N ASN A 137 -10.00 -42.39 -8.27
CA ASN A 137 -10.65 -42.50 -9.58
C ASN A 137 -12.02 -41.79 -9.66
N ASP A 138 -12.73 -41.67 -8.53
CA ASP A 138 -14.01 -40.98 -8.44
C ASP A 138 -13.91 -39.56 -7.83
N LEU A 139 -12.70 -39.09 -7.54
CA LEU A 139 -12.50 -37.80 -6.89
C LEU A 139 -12.73 -36.65 -7.87
N THR A 140 -13.71 -35.79 -7.57
CA THR A 140 -13.93 -34.55 -8.31
C THR A 140 -13.11 -33.41 -7.70
N ARG A 141 -12.89 -32.34 -8.47
CA ARG A 141 -12.15 -31.17 -7.95
C ARG A 141 -12.84 -30.57 -6.73
N GLU A 142 -14.17 -30.54 -6.76
CA GLU A 142 -15.01 -30.03 -5.67
C GLU A 142 -14.89 -30.92 -4.42
N SER A 143 -14.90 -32.25 -4.58
CA SER A 143 -14.74 -33.15 -3.44
C SER A 143 -13.33 -33.09 -2.86
N ALA A 144 -12.30 -33.00 -3.71
CA ALA A 144 -10.92 -32.80 -3.29
C ALA A 144 -10.74 -31.48 -2.53
N GLN A 145 -11.30 -30.38 -3.04
CA GLN A 145 -11.29 -29.08 -2.39
C GLN A 145 -11.95 -29.14 -1.02
N SER A 146 -13.15 -29.73 -0.94
CA SER A 146 -13.85 -29.89 0.33
C SER A 146 -13.05 -30.73 1.33
N ALA A 147 -12.44 -31.85 0.88
CA ALA A 147 -11.64 -32.72 1.73
C ALA A 147 -10.37 -32.02 2.25
N ILE A 148 -9.66 -31.30 1.39
CA ILE A 148 -8.46 -30.53 1.78
C ILE A 148 -8.85 -29.39 2.72
N SER A 149 -9.89 -28.62 2.40
CA SER A 149 -10.41 -27.57 3.28
C SER A 149 -10.80 -28.12 4.65
N GLY A 150 -11.45 -29.29 4.70
CA GLY A 150 -11.78 -29.98 5.95
C GLY A 150 -10.56 -30.22 6.83
N LYS A 151 -9.52 -30.88 6.29
CA LYS A 151 -8.27 -31.12 7.03
C LYS A 151 -7.56 -29.84 7.45
N VAL A 152 -7.56 -28.81 6.61
CA VAL A 152 -6.96 -27.50 6.94
C VAL A 152 -7.74 -26.81 8.06
N PHE A 153 -9.07 -26.89 8.07
CA PHE A 153 -9.89 -26.30 9.13
C PHE A 153 -9.83 -27.08 10.44
N GLU A 154 -9.63 -28.39 10.41
CA GLU A 154 -9.31 -29.17 11.60
C GLU A 154 -8.02 -28.68 12.26
N GLU A 155 -6.96 -28.47 11.48
CA GLU A 155 -5.70 -27.91 12.00
C GLU A 155 -5.88 -26.46 12.48
N TYR A 156 -6.70 -25.67 11.80
CA TYR A 156 -7.05 -24.31 12.23
C TYR A 156 -7.74 -24.29 13.61
N GLU A 157 -8.71 -25.17 13.83
CA GLU A 157 -9.41 -25.26 15.12
C GLU A 157 -8.48 -25.83 16.21
N HIS A 158 -7.66 -26.85 15.91
CA HIS A 158 -6.64 -27.35 16.84
C HIS A 158 -5.68 -26.23 17.29
N ARG A 159 -5.26 -25.38 16.35
CA ARG A 159 -4.43 -24.22 16.65
C ARG A 159 -5.15 -23.16 17.49
N LYS A 160 -6.45 -22.97 17.27
CA LYS A 160 -7.31 -22.10 18.08
C LYS A 160 -7.63 -22.70 19.46
N GLU A 161 -7.40 -23.98 19.69
CA GLU A 161 -7.45 -24.58 21.04
C GLU A 161 -6.10 -24.43 21.77
N GLN A 162 -4.99 -24.55 21.04
CA GLN A 162 -3.64 -24.32 21.59
C GLN A 162 -3.42 -22.86 22.02
N LEU A 163 -3.97 -21.93 21.25
CA LEU A 163 -4.01 -20.50 21.55
C LEU A 163 -5.35 -20.19 22.23
N THR A 164 -5.45 -19.26 23.17
CA THR A 164 -6.80 -18.84 23.62
C THR A 164 -7.54 -18.15 22.45
N PRO A 165 -8.88 -18.20 22.36
CA PRO A 165 -9.61 -17.58 21.25
C PRO A 165 -9.31 -16.09 21.07
N GLU A 166 -9.16 -15.36 22.18
CA GLU A 166 -8.80 -13.94 22.18
C GLU A 166 -7.38 -13.71 21.64
N LEU A 167 -6.43 -14.56 22.02
CA LEU A 167 -5.06 -14.48 21.53
C LEU A 167 -4.97 -14.78 20.04
N MET A 168 -5.69 -15.81 19.58
CA MET A 168 -5.75 -16.17 18.16
C MET A 168 -6.28 -14.99 17.33
N LEU A 169 -7.39 -14.38 17.77
CA LEU A 169 -8.00 -13.24 17.07
C LEU A 169 -7.07 -12.03 17.03
N ASN A 170 -6.44 -11.69 18.17
CA ASN A 170 -5.48 -10.58 18.23
C ASN A 170 -4.24 -10.85 17.36
N MET A 171 -3.74 -12.08 17.34
CA MET A 171 -2.64 -12.49 16.45
C MET A 171 -3.03 -12.33 14.98
N GLN A 172 -4.20 -12.84 14.59
CA GLN A 172 -4.71 -12.71 13.21
C GLN A 172 -4.86 -11.25 12.79
N ARG A 173 -5.39 -10.39 13.68
CA ARG A 173 -5.49 -8.95 13.44
C ARG A 173 -4.11 -8.34 13.15
N ILE A 174 -3.13 -8.61 14.02
CA ILE A 174 -1.77 -8.07 13.88
C ILE A 174 -1.12 -8.55 12.59
N VAL A 175 -1.22 -9.85 12.29
CA VAL A 175 -0.67 -10.44 11.07
C VAL A 175 -1.29 -9.80 9.84
N LEU A 176 -2.62 -9.76 9.75
CA LEU A 176 -3.31 -9.23 8.57
C LEU A 176 -2.98 -7.75 8.35
N LEU A 177 -3.01 -6.92 9.40
CA LEU A 177 -2.60 -5.51 9.31
C LEU A 177 -1.15 -5.36 8.83
N GLN A 178 -0.23 -6.15 9.37
CA GLN A 178 1.18 -6.11 8.97
C GLN A 178 1.37 -6.55 7.52
N MET A 179 0.64 -7.57 7.06
CA MET A 179 0.71 -8.04 5.67
C MET A 179 0.15 -7.00 4.69
N ILE A 180 -0.95 -6.33 5.05
CA ILE A 180 -1.51 -5.20 4.28
C ILE A 180 -0.52 -4.05 4.21
N ASP A 181 -0.05 -3.56 5.36
CA ASP A 181 0.80 -2.37 5.44
C ASP A 181 2.14 -2.58 4.69
N SER A 182 2.75 -3.77 4.81
CA SER A 182 3.97 -4.11 4.07
C SER A 182 3.73 -4.23 2.57
N SER A 183 2.70 -4.96 2.15
CA SER A 183 2.40 -5.15 0.73
C SER A 183 1.96 -3.85 0.04
N TRP A 184 1.23 -2.99 0.74
CA TRP A 184 0.81 -1.68 0.25
C TRP A 184 1.98 -0.74 0.01
N ARG A 185 2.95 -0.70 0.94
CA ARG A 185 4.18 0.08 0.76
C ARG A 185 4.94 -0.38 -0.49
N ASP A 186 5.08 -1.68 -0.67
CA ASP A 186 5.80 -2.24 -1.82
C ASP A 186 5.03 -1.95 -3.12
N HIS A 187 3.70 -2.04 -3.12
CA HIS A 187 2.84 -1.66 -4.24
C HIS A 187 2.94 -0.18 -4.62
N LEU A 188 3.04 0.72 -3.64
CA LEU A 188 3.26 2.15 -3.92
C LEU A 188 4.58 2.39 -4.67
N TYR A 189 5.62 1.62 -4.35
CA TYR A 189 6.87 1.66 -5.09
C TYR A 189 6.71 1.10 -6.52
N GLU A 190 6.01 -0.03 -6.68
CA GLU A 190 5.70 -0.61 -8.00
C GLU A 190 4.92 0.38 -8.90
N LEU A 191 3.94 1.10 -8.34
CA LEU A 191 3.18 2.13 -9.07
C LEU A 191 4.02 3.33 -9.48
N ASP A 192 4.94 3.77 -8.61
CA ASP A 192 5.84 4.87 -8.91
C ASP A 192 6.76 4.52 -10.09
N GLN A 193 7.34 3.31 -10.09
CA GLN A 193 8.12 2.80 -11.21
C GLN A 193 7.30 2.66 -12.49
N LEU A 194 6.06 2.17 -12.38
CA LEU A 194 5.15 2.06 -13.51
C LEU A 194 4.85 3.43 -14.12
N LYS A 195 4.61 4.46 -13.29
CA LYS A 195 4.34 5.84 -13.72
C LYS A 195 5.51 6.42 -14.53
N HIS A 196 6.75 6.09 -14.18
CA HIS A 196 7.94 6.51 -14.93
C HIS A 196 8.09 5.79 -16.28
N CYS A 197 7.75 4.50 -16.35
CA CYS A 197 7.92 3.70 -17.56
C CYS A 197 6.75 3.80 -18.56
N ILE A 198 5.54 4.15 -18.10
CA ILE A 198 4.34 4.06 -18.94
C ILE A 198 4.37 5.01 -20.14
N GLY A 199 5.10 6.12 -20.05
CA GLY A 199 5.29 7.05 -21.17
C GLY A 199 5.86 6.38 -22.42
N PHE A 200 6.66 5.31 -22.27
CA PHE A 200 7.20 4.56 -23.39
C PHE A 200 6.14 3.77 -24.18
N ARG A 201 4.95 3.53 -23.61
CA ARG A 201 3.84 2.86 -24.33
C ARG A 201 3.29 3.72 -25.47
N ALA A 202 3.47 5.05 -25.41
CA ALA A 202 3.08 5.96 -26.48
C ALA A 202 3.79 5.66 -27.80
N TYR A 203 5.03 5.12 -27.77
CA TYR A 203 5.75 4.69 -28.98
C TYR A 203 5.07 3.53 -29.70
N ALA A 204 4.32 2.69 -28.98
CA ALA A 204 3.53 1.60 -29.54
C ALA A 204 2.11 2.03 -29.95
N GLN A 205 1.85 3.34 -30.06
CA GLN A 205 0.54 3.91 -30.39
C GLN A 205 -0.58 3.50 -29.42
N LYS A 206 -0.22 3.11 -28.20
CA LYS A 206 -1.17 2.83 -27.13
C LYS A 206 -1.34 4.06 -26.24
N ASP A 207 -2.55 4.27 -25.74
CA ASP A 207 -2.83 5.33 -24.76
C ASP A 207 -2.17 4.98 -23.41
N PRO A 208 -1.17 5.76 -22.93
CA PRO A 208 -0.49 5.50 -21.67
C PRO A 208 -1.43 5.49 -20.46
N LYS A 209 -2.52 6.27 -20.48
CA LYS A 209 -3.48 6.33 -19.37
C LYS A 209 -4.22 5.01 -19.22
N VAL A 210 -4.68 4.45 -20.34
CA VAL A 210 -5.42 3.18 -20.36
C VAL A 210 -4.51 2.03 -19.95
N GLU A 211 -3.28 1.99 -20.46
CA GLU A 211 -2.33 0.94 -20.10
C GLU A 211 -1.89 1.07 -18.64
N TYR A 212 -1.70 2.30 -18.11
CA TYR A 212 -1.43 2.51 -16.68
C TYR A 212 -2.57 1.94 -15.82
N GLN A 213 -3.83 2.23 -16.16
CA GLN A 213 -4.98 1.71 -15.40
C GLN A 213 -5.01 0.18 -15.35
N LYS A 214 -4.77 -0.47 -16.50
CA LYS A 214 -4.74 -1.95 -16.58
C LYS A 214 -3.57 -2.54 -15.80
N GLU A 215 -2.35 -2.06 -16.04
CA GLU A 215 -1.14 -2.57 -15.39
C GLU A 215 -1.19 -2.30 -13.88
N SER A 216 -1.64 -1.11 -13.46
CA SER A 216 -1.83 -0.75 -12.05
C SER A 216 -2.86 -1.63 -11.35
N PHE A 217 -3.95 -2.00 -12.03
CA PHE A 217 -4.96 -2.90 -11.48
C PHE A 217 -4.40 -4.32 -11.31
N ALA A 218 -3.66 -4.84 -12.31
CA ALA A 218 -3.02 -6.15 -12.21
C ALA A 218 -1.97 -6.20 -11.07
N LEU A 219 -1.20 -5.13 -10.87
CA LEU A 219 -0.29 -5.01 -9.71
C LEU A 219 -1.07 -5.01 -8.39
N PHE A 220 -2.21 -4.32 -8.34
CA PHE A 220 -3.06 -4.29 -7.15
C PHE A 220 -3.66 -5.67 -6.82
N GLU A 221 -4.15 -6.41 -7.83
CA GLU A 221 -4.62 -7.79 -7.64
C GLU A 221 -3.50 -8.70 -7.14
N SER A 222 -2.30 -8.60 -7.71
CA SER A 222 -1.10 -9.32 -7.26
C SER A 222 -0.73 -8.97 -5.81
N MET A 223 -0.82 -7.69 -5.43
CA MET A 223 -0.61 -7.24 -4.07
C MET A 223 -1.63 -7.87 -3.10
N MET A 224 -2.93 -7.83 -3.43
CA MET A 224 -3.98 -8.42 -2.60
C MET A 224 -3.82 -9.94 -2.47
N LYS A 225 -3.40 -10.61 -3.54
CA LYS A 225 -3.03 -12.02 -3.53
C LYS A 225 -1.88 -12.31 -2.57
N ARG A 226 -0.82 -11.49 -2.60
CA ARG A 226 0.32 -11.59 -1.68
C ARG A 226 -0.09 -11.36 -0.23
N VAL A 227 -0.97 -10.38 0.04
CA VAL A 227 -1.55 -10.16 1.37
C VAL A 227 -2.25 -11.42 1.85
N ARG A 228 -3.12 -12.02 1.02
CA ARG A 228 -3.84 -13.26 1.31
C ARG A 228 -2.89 -14.42 1.60
N ASP A 229 -2.00 -14.74 0.66
CA ASP A 229 -1.08 -15.87 0.76
C ASP A 229 -0.17 -15.76 2.01
N ASN A 230 0.39 -14.57 2.25
CA ASN A 230 1.24 -14.35 3.42
C ASN A 230 0.42 -14.40 4.71
N THR A 231 -0.77 -13.82 4.76
CA THR A 231 -1.60 -13.84 5.98
C THR A 231 -1.94 -15.28 6.37
N VAL A 232 -2.32 -16.12 5.40
CA VAL A 232 -2.55 -17.55 5.61
C VAL A 232 -1.27 -18.20 6.14
N GLU A 233 -0.14 -18.05 5.44
CA GLU A 233 1.13 -18.65 5.86
C GLU A 233 1.57 -18.25 7.28
N TYR A 234 1.53 -16.97 7.62
CA TYR A 234 1.92 -16.48 8.94
C TYR A 234 0.94 -16.87 10.05
N THR A 235 -0.35 -17.00 9.73
CA THR A 235 -1.35 -17.47 10.70
C THR A 235 -1.00 -18.87 11.23
N PHE A 236 -0.49 -19.76 10.37
CA PHE A 236 -0.09 -21.12 10.74
C PHE A 236 1.36 -21.25 11.21
N LYS A 237 2.28 -20.36 10.80
CA LYS A 237 3.71 -20.45 11.16
C LYS A 237 4.08 -19.81 12.49
N ILE A 238 3.38 -18.77 12.95
CA ILE A 238 3.79 -18.03 14.14
C ILE A 238 3.66 -18.91 15.39
N GLN A 239 4.77 -19.16 16.09
CA GLN A 239 4.72 -19.83 17.39
C GLN A 239 4.60 -18.76 18.48
N VAL A 240 3.51 -18.80 19.25
CA VAL A 240 3.31 -17.91 20.38
C VAL A 240 3.72 -18.61 21.67
N ASP A 241 4.74 -18.10 22.36
CA ASP A 241 5.05 -18.57 23.71
C ASP A 241 4.06 -17.97 24.71
N VAL A 242 3.08 -18.78 25.11
CA VAL A 242 1.98 -18.41 26.01
C VAL A 242 2.48 -17.95 27.39
N LYS A 243 3.72 -18.31 27.81
CA LYS A 243 4.26 -17.93 29.12
C LYS A 243 4.57 -16.44 29.23
N LEU A 244 4.96 -15.78 28.13
CA LEU A 244 5.38 -14.37 28.16
C LEU A 244 4.21 -13.40 28.33
N GLN A 245 3.01 -13.75 27.86
CA GLN A 245 1.86 -12.84 27.91
C GLN A 245 1.35 -12.56 29.32
N LYS A 246 1.44 -13.53 30.25
CA LYS A 246 1.05 -13.31 31.66
C LYS A 246 1.90 -12.23 32.35
N MET A 247 3.12 -11.97 31.87
CA MET A 247 4.02 -10.96 32.45
C MET A 247 3.72 -9.54 31.94
N ASP A 248 3.30 -9.39 30.68
CA ASP A 248 2.98 -8.06 30.11
C ASP A 248 1.60 -7.55 30.51
N THR A 249 0.60 -8.42 30.75
CA THR A 249 -0.71 -7.98 31.26
C THR A 249 -0.63 -7.42 32.69
N GLN A 250 0.39 -7.81 33.47
CA GLN A 250 0.67 -7.22 34.79
C GLN A 250 1.42 -5.89 34.71
N ARG A 251 2.19 -5.65 33.64
CA ARG A 251 2.90 -4.38 33.43
C ARG A 251 1.98 -3.29 32.89
N THR A 252 1.05 -3.61 32.00
CA THR A 252 0.14 -2.60 31.43
C THR A 252 -0.94 -2.14 32.41
N ASN A 253 -1.35 -2.97 33.38
CA ASN A 253 -2.32 -2.58 34.41
C ASN A 253 -1.73 -1.84 35.62
N SER A 254 -0.40 -1.85 35.80
CA SER A 254 0.27 -1.08 36.86
C SER A 254 0.64 0.35 36.44
N ASP A 255 0.82 0.60 35.13
CA ASP A 255 1.17 1.93 34.61
C ASP A 255 -0.04 2.78 34.14
N PHE A 256 -1.23 2.20 33.95
CA PHE A 256 -2.43 2.95 33.53
C PHE A 256 -3.43 3.30 34.65
N ARG A 257 -3.17 2.90 35.91
CA ARG A 257 -4.03 3.24 37.08
C ARG A 257 -3.40 4.23 38.07
N LYS A 258 -2.49 5.08 37.58
CA LYS A 258 -2.08 6.32 38.27
C LYS A 258 -1.99 7.48 37.28
N ASN A 259 -3.10 7.85 36.68
CA ASN A 259 -3.25 9.21 36.18
C ASN A 259 -4.70 9.69 36.32
N ASP A 260 -5.21 9.58 37.54
CA ASP A 260 -6.30 10.44 37.99
C ASP A 260 -5.75 11.85 38.20
N GLY A 261 -6.31 12.79 37.42
CA GLY A 261 -6.48 14.18 37.83
C GLY A 261 -5.27 15.09 37.73
N ASN A 262 -5.30 16.00 36.75
CA ASN A 262 -4.94 17.41 36.93
C ASN A 262 -3.84 17.70 37.97
N LYS A 263 -2.58 17.50 37.60
CA LYS A 263 -1.47 18.24 38.19
C LYS A 263 -0.66 18.90 37.09
N VAL A 264 -1.17 20.06 36.66
CA VAL A 264 -0.35 21.13 36.12
C VAL A 264 0.93 21.22 36.95
N ASN A 265 2.08 21.08 36.29
CA ASN A 265 3.42 21.08 36.90
C ASN A 265 3.61 22.32 37.80
N LYS A 266 3.38 22.15 39.10
CA LYS A 266 3.49 23.20 40.14
C LYS A 266 4.91 23.76 40.29
N TRP A 267 5.91 23.13 39.67
CA TRP A 267 7.31 23.54 39.71
C TRP A 267 7.67 24.60 38.65
N LEU A 268 6.94 24.67 37.53
CA LEU A 268 7.16 25.71 36.51
C LEU A 268 6.70 27.11 36.97
N ASN A 269 5.76 27.17 37.93
CA ASN A 269 5.25 28.44 38.49
C ASN A 269 6.13 29.06 39.60
N LYS A 270 7.26 28.44 39.97
CA LYS A 270 8.14 28.94 41.05
C LYS A 270 9.49 29.49 40.59
N ILE A 271 9.80 29.42 39.30
CA ILE A 271 11.07 29.96 38.76
C ILE A 271 10.84 31.41 38.37
N GLY A 272 11.48 32.32 39.08
CA GLY A 272 11.47 33.74 38.76
C GLY A 272 12.19 34.01 37.43
N ARG A 273 11.75 35.01 36.67
CA ARG A 273 12.32 35.40 35.36
C ARG A 273 13.86 35.58 35.38
N ASN A 274 14.44 35.89 36.53
CA ASN A 274 15.87 36.14 36.71
C ASN A 274 16.65 34.98 37.37
N ASP A 275 15.98 33.88 37.73
CA ASP A 275 16.62 32.71 38.36
C ASP A 275 17.48 31.93 37.36
N PRO A 276 18.49 31.17 37.82
CA PRO A 276 19.31 30.32 36.97
C PRO A 276 18.46 29.26 36.26
N CYS A 277 18.72 29.06 34.96
CA CYS A 277 17.94 28.16 34.13
C CYS A 277 18.26 26.68 34.43
N LEU A 278 17.21 25.86 34.52
CA LEU A 278 17.29 24.43 34.83
C LEU A 278 17.95 23.56 33.75
N CYS A 279 18.14 24.10 32.53
CA CYS A 279 18.83 23.38 31.45
C CYS A 279 20.36 23.30 31.64
N GLY A 280 20.88 23.83 32.75
CA GLY A 280 22.32 23.79 33.05
C GLY A 280 23.15 24.82 32.27
N SER A 281 22.52 25.73 31.51
CA SER A 281 23.21 26.73 30.68
C SER A 281 23.92 27.84 31.46
N GLY A 282 23.73 27.92 32.78
CA GLY A 282 24.25 29.00 33.63
C GLY A 282 23.65 30.39 33.37
N LYS A 283 22.72 30.52 32.42
CA LYS A 283 22.05 31.79 32.07
C LYS A 283 20.77 31.96 32.90
N LYS A 284 20.32 33.21 33.08
CA LYS A 284 19.00 33.53 33.67
C LYS A 284 17.87 32.95 32.81
N PHE A 285 16.80 32.46 33.43
CA PHE A 285 15.69 31.76 32.76
C PHE A 285 15.12 32.54 31.55
N LYS A 286 14.90 33.86 31.69
CA LYS A 286 14.42 34.73 30.59
C LYS A 286 15.35 34.85 29.37
N LYS A 287 16.63 34.46 29.47
CA LYS A 287 17.62 34.51 28.39
C LYS A 287 17.95 33.11 27.84
N CYS A 288 17.16 32.10 28.19
CA CYS A 288 17.35 30.71 27.75
C CYS A 288 16.00 30.05 27.47
N CYS A 289 15.54 29.12 28.30
CA CYS A 289 14.29 28.37 28.08
C CYS A 289 12.99 29.16 28.39
N GLY A 290 13.10 30.40 28.87
CA GLY A 290 11.97 31.29 29.14
C GLY A 290 11.79 32.42 28.11
N ALA A 291 12.33 32.25 26.90
CA ALA A 291 12.11 33.14 25.74
C ALA A 291 10.85 32.71 24.97
#